data_AF-A0A1F5ZW88-F1
#
_entry.id   AF-A0A1F5ZW88-F1
#
_cell.length_a   1.000
_cell.length_b   1.000
_cell.length_c   1.000
_cell.angle_alpha   90.00
_cell.angle_beta   90.00
_cell.angle_gamma   90.00
#
_symmetry.space_group_name_H-M   'P 1'
#
loop_
_entity.id
_entity.type
_entity.pdbx_description
1 polymer ?
#
loop_
_entity_poly.entity_id
_entity_poly.type
_entity_poly.pdbx_seq_one_letter_code
_entity_poly.pdbx_strand_id
1 'polypeptide(L)' 'MKEFLEYLLKLIVTDKKALSVEEIILEDNSFQYNIKAGSAEVGKIIGRDGKIIQAIRQLAKILAVKKGIRVRIQII' A
#
# COMPACT_ATOMS: atom_id res chain seq x y z
N MET A 1 1.83 -7.01 -6.99
CA MET A 1 0.96 -6.22 -6.09
C MET A 1 1.44 -4.78 -6.03
N LYS A 2 2.75 -4.54 -6.09
CA LYS A 2 3.37 -3.21 -6.18
C LYS A 2 2.67 -2.26 -7.15
N GLU A 3 2.51 -2.64 -8.42
CA GLU A 3 1.84 -1.81 -9.43
C GLU A 3 0.41 -1.42 -9.07
N PHE A 4 -0.34 -2.36 -8.47
CA PHE A 4 -1.70 -2.12 -8.01
C PHE A 4 -1.74 -1.08 -6.87
N LEU A 5 -0.84 -1.22 -5.88
CA LEU A 5 -0.71 -0.26 -4.79
C LEU A 5 -0.26 1.10 -5.30
N GLU A 6 0.74 1.15 -6.17
CA GLU A 6 1.19 2.40 -6.79
C GLU A 6 0.07 3.09 -7.55
N TYR A 7 -0.70 2.36 -8.34
CA TYR A 7 -1.83 2.91 -9.10
C TYR A 7 -2.86 3.55 -8.16
N LEU A 8 -3.30 2.84 -7.12
CA LEU A 8 -4.27 3.37 -6.17
C LEU A 8 -3.74 4.58 -5.42
N LEU A 9 -2.50 4.52 -4.94
CA LEU A 9 -1.88 5.59 -4.16
C LEU A 9 -1.67 6.85 -5.02
N LYS A 10 -1.29 6.69 -6.29
CA LYS A 10 -1.15 7.80 -7.27
C LYS A 10 -2.45 8.54 -7.55
N LEU A 11 -3.61 7.95 -7.26
CA LEU A 11 -4.93 8.62 -7.37
C LEU A 11 -5.26 9.46 -6.13
N ILE A 12 -4.64 9.15 -4.98
CA ILE A 12 -4.91 9.80 -3.70
C ILE A 12 -3.91 10.94 -3.44
N VAL A 13 -2.65 10.71 -3.78
CA VAL A 13 -1.58 11.69 -3.54
C VAL A 13 -1.56 12.78 -4.62
N THR A 14 -1.22 13.99 -4.21
CA THR A 14 -1.05 15.13 -5.12
C THR A 14 0.35 15.14 -5.71
N ASP A 15 1.37 14.94 -4.87
CA ASP A 15 2.75 14.79 -5.34
C ASP A 15 3.10 13.30 -5.58
N LYS A 16 3.02 12.90 -6.83
CA LYS A 16 3.35 11.53 -7.26
C LYS A 16 4.85 11.21 -7.19
N LYS A 17 5.73 12.22 -7.18
CA LYS A 17 7.18 12.03 -7.10
C LYS A 17 7.64 11.68 -5.69
N ALA A 18 6.89 12.12 -4.69
CA ALA A 18 7.15 11.81 -3.29
C ALA A 18 6.70 10.40 -2.87
N LEU A 19 6.04 9.64 -3.76
CA LEU A 19 5.52 8.30 -3.47
C LEU A 19 6.48 7.21 -3.97
N SER A 20 6.86 6.30 -3.07
CA SER A 20 7.61 5.09 -3.40
C SER A 20 6.98 3.86 -2.76
N VAL A 21 6.89 2.77 -3.51
CA VAL A 21 6.44 1.47 -3.03
C VAL A 21 7.57 0.47 -3.18
N GLU A 22 8.08 0.01 -2.05
CA GLU A 22 9.14 -0.99 -1.96
C GLU A 22 8.54 -2.35 -1.64
N GLU A 23 8.95 -3.36 -2.39
CA GLU A 23 8.50 -4.75 -2.23
C GLU A 23 9.61 -5.56 -1.57
N ILE A 24 9.27 -6.19 -0.45
CA ILE A 24 10.14 -7.06 0.32
C ILE A 24 9.53 -8.46 0.28
N ILE A 25 10.30 -9.41 -0.22
CA ILE A 25 9.93 -10.83 -0.21
C ILE A 25 10.31 -11.38 1.17
N LEU A 26 9.33 -11.99 1.85
CA LEU A 26 9.49 -12.67 3.12
C LEU A 26 9.36 -14.18 2.90
N GLU A 27 9.49 -14.95 3.99
CA GLU A 27 9.28 -16.40 3.98
C GLU A 27 7.80 -16.79 3.80
N ASP A 28 7.53 -18.06 3.47
CA ASP A 28 6.18 -18.63 3.37
C ASP A 28 5.23 -17.92 2.39
N ASN A 29 5.70 -17.55 1.19
CA ASN A 29 4.91 -16.78 0.21
C ASN A 29 4.33 -15.48 0.80
N SER A 30 5.07 -14.86 1.72
CA SER A 30 4.67 -13.60 2.34
C SER A 30 5.40 -12.43 1.67
N PHE A 31 4.68 -11.34 1.44
CA PHE A 31 5.22 -10.13 0.82
C PHE A 31 4.91 -8.93 1.70
N GLN A 32 5.90 -8.09 1.94
CA GLN A 32 5.75 -6.81 2.61
C GLN A 32 5.91 -5.68 1.62
N TYR A 33 4.94 -4.76 1.61
CA TYR A 33 4.97 -3.54 0.81
C TYR A 33 5.13 -2.34 1.72
N ASN A 34 6.27 -1.68 1.60
CA ASN A 34 6.59 -0.45 2.32
C ASN A 34 6.23 0.74 1.42
N ILE A 35 5.27 1.53 1.88
CA ILE A 35 4.82 2.75 1.22
C ILE A 35 5.51 3.92 1.91
N LYS A 36 6.38 4.62 1.18
CA LYS A 36 7.01 5.87 1.60
C LYS A 36 6.33 7.01 0.87
N ALA A 37 5.92 8.04 1.61
CA ALA A 37 5.33 9.25 1.05
C ALA A 37 5.79 10.47 1.84
N GLY A 38 5.71 11.66 1.22
CA GLY A 38 5.90 12.91 1.96
C GLY A 38 4.87 13.06 3.10
N SER A 39 5.24 13.74 4.18
CA SER A 39 4.39 13.89 5.39
C SER A 39 2.99 14.41 5.09
N ALA A 40 2.86 15.38 4.17
CA ALA A 40 1.56 15.92 3.72
C ALA A 40 0.71 14.89 2.95
N GLU A 41 1.35 13.93 2.25
CA GLU A 41 0.68 12.90 1.46
C GLU A 41 0.30 11.68 2.32
N VAL A 42 1.10 11.36 3.35
CA VAL A 42 0.78 10.31 4.33
C VAL A 42 -0.60 10.55 4.96
N GLY A 43 -0.91 11.79 5.34
CA GLY A 43 -2.23 12.14 5.90
C GLY A 43 -3.38 11.81 4.94
N LYS A 44 -3.20 12.04 3.64
CA LYS A 44 -4.21 11.73 2.60
C LYS A 44 -4.36 10.22 2.40
N ILE A 45 -3.25 9.47 2.42
CA ILE A 45 -3.24 8.00 2.27
C ILE A 45 -3.92 7.32 3.46
N ILE A 46 -3.65 7.78 4.69
CA ILE A 46 -4.32 7.28 5.88
C ILE A 46 -5.82 7.60 5.79
N GLY A 47 -6.13 8.86 5.44
CA GLY A 47 -7.50 9.36 5.37
C GLY A 47 -8.13 9.51 6.75
N ARG A 48 -9.36 10.02 6.79
CA ARG A 48 -10.11 10.22 8.04
C ARG A 48 -10.30 8.88 8.77
N ASP A 49 -9.89 8.82 10.04
CA ASP A 49 -9.91 7.62 10.89
C ASP A 49 -9.17 6.40 10.32
N GLY A 50 -8.26 6.60 9.36
CA GLY A 50 -7.57 5.49 8.69
C GLY A 50 -8.44 4.73 7.68
N LYS A 51 -9.63 5.24 7.31
CA LYS A 51 -10.57 4.52 6.44
C LYS A 51 -10.00 4.23 5.05
N ILE A 52 -9.22 5.15 4.49
CA ILE A 52 -8.65 5.00 3.14
C ILE A 52 -7.60 3.87 3.15
N ILE A 53 -6.64 3.90 4.08
CA ILE A 53 -5.62 2.84 4.17
C ILE A 53 -6.23 1.49 4.52
N GLN A 54 -7.28 1.44 5.33
CA GLN A 54 -7.99 0.19 5.64
C GLN A 54 -8.64 -0.42 4.38
N ALA A 55 -9.30 0.40 3.55
CA ALA A 55 -9.87 -0.05 2.28
C ALA A 55 -8.79 -0.59 1.32
N ILE A 56 -7.67 0.12 1.18
CA ILE A 56 -6.54 -0.33 0.36
C ILE A 56 -6.00 -1.68 0.86
N ARG A 57 -5.84 -1.84 2.19
CA ARG A 57 -5.39 -3.10 2.79
C ARG A 57 -6.37 -4.24 2.53
N GLN A 58 -7.68 -4.00 2.59
CA GLN A 58 -8.68 -5.02 2.26
C GLN A 58 -8.57 -5.45 0.80
N LEU A 59 -8.47 -4.52 -0.14
CA LEU A 59 -8.31 -4.83 -1.56
C LEU A 59 -7.04 -5.66 -1.83
N ALA A 60 -5.91 -5.24 -1.25
CA ALA A 60 -4.66 -5.98 -1.36
C ALA A 60 -4.78 -7.39 -0.75
N LYS A 61 -5.47 -7.53 0.39
CA LYS A 61 -5.72 -8.83 1.03
C LYS A 61 -6.55 -9.75 0.14
N ILE A 62 -7.61 -9.24 -0.50
CA ILE A 62 -8.45 -10.03 -1.42
C ILE A 62 -7.62 -10.54 -2.60
N LEU A 63 -6.80 -9.68 -3.20
CA LEU A 63 -5.89 -10.06 -4.29
C LEU A 63 -4.83 -11.07 -3.84
N ALA A 64 -4.31 -10.92 -2.62
CA ALA A 64 -3.32 -11.82 -2.04
C ALA A 64 -3.91 -13.23 -1.81
N VAL A 65 -5.13 -13.30 -1.25
CA VAL A 65 -5.86 -14.57 -1.07
C VAL A 65 -6.08 -15.26 -2.41
N LYS A 66 -6.49 -14.52 -3.46
CA LYS A 66 -6.66 -15.08 -4.82
C LYS A 66 -5.36 -15.64 -5.41
N LYS A 67 -4.21 -15.08 -5.01
CA LYS A 67 -2.87 -15.52 -5.45
C LYS A 67 -2.23 -16.57 -4.53
N GLY A 68 -2.87 -16.95 -3.42
CA GLY A 68 -2.29 -17.87 -2.44
C GLY A 68 -1.07 -17.31 -1.71
N ILE A 69 -0.97 -15.98 -1.59
CA ILE A 69 0.15 -15.31 -0.92
C ILE A 69 -0.34 -14.54 0.32
N ARG A 70 0.57 -14.25 1.25
CA ARG A 70 0.30 -13.34 2.38
C ARG A 70 0.85 -11.96 2.06
N VAL A 71 0.15 -10.92 2.52
CA VAL A 71 0.56 -9.54 2.27
C VAL A 71 0.54 -8.71 3.55
N ARG A 72 1.58 -7.91 3.75
CA ARG A 72 1.67 -6.89 4.79
C ARG A 72 1.91 -5.54 4.14
N ILE A 73 1.17 -4.51 4.58
CA ILE A 73 1.33 -3.14 4.08
C ILE A 73 1.73 -2.25 5.23
N GLN A 74 2.89 -1.61 5.11
CA GLN A 74 3.43 -0.68 6.09
C GLN A 74 3.59 0.70 5.44
N ILE A 75 3.18 1.74 6.17
CA ILE A 75 3.47 3.13 5.80
C ILE A 75 4.68 3.56 6.64
N ILE A 76 5.68 4.12 5.99
CA ILE A 76 6.92 4.64 6.60
C ILE A 76 6.98 6.14 6.37
#